data_AF-A0A7S4IJU2-F1
#
_entry.id   AF-A0A7S4IJU2-F1
#
_cell.length_a   1.000
_cell.length_b   1.000
_cell.length_c   1.000
_cell.angle_alpha   90.00
_cell.angle_beta   90.00
_cell.angle_gamma   90.00
#
_symmetry.space_group_name_H-M   'P 1'
#
loop_
_entity.id
_entity.type
_entity.pdbx_description
1 polymer ?
#
loop_
_entity_poly.entity_id
_entity_poly.type
_entity_poly.pdbx_seq_one_letter_code
_entity_poly.pdbx_strand_id
1 'polypeptide(L)'
;GGSGGRGKRGGASAAAPLPYDHVLFDANGIVHQACRRSGDERQVVREIVRELDSVLRRHPPRLTVFIALDGPGPDAKLFEQRKRRIDRVSKARRDAEARIVGSDEYERRREMAEREGRPWPPPPSSKKKQKRERRGTVDSLQVTPGTAFMLRLRRALEWYAASRLGGGDESPAGWAGVRG
;
A
#
# COMPACT_ATOMS: atom_id res chain seq x y z
N GLY A 1 -49.13 -35.60 -32.74
CA GLY A 1 -48.07 -35.61 -31.73
C GLY A 1 -46.90 -34.81 -32.26
N GLY A 2 -46.55 -33.70 -31.62
CA GLY A 2 -45.44 -32.84 -32.03
C GLY A 2 -44.11 -33.31 -31.44
N SER A 3 -43.09 -33.47 -32.28
CA SER A 3 -41.72 -33.73 -31.87
C SER A 3 -40.94 -32.40 -31.81
N GLY A 4 -40.73 -31.93 -30.58
CA GLY A 4 -39.97 -30.72 -30.30
C GLY A 4 -38.47 -30.90 -30.51
N GLY A 5 -37.91 -30.21 -31.51
CA GLY A 5 -36.46 -30.09 -31.68
C GLY A 5 -35.86 -29.22 -30.58
N ARG A 6 -35.07 -29.84 -29.68
CA ARG A 6 -34.24 -29.13 -28.70
C ARG A 6 -33.12 -28.38 -29.42
N GLY A 7 -33.28 -27.07 -29.59
CA GLY A 7 -32.21 -26.17 -29.98
C GLY A 7 -31.07 -26.21 -28.98
N LYS A 8 -29.88 -26.64 -29.43
CA LYS A 8 -28.63 -26.43 -28.70
C LYS A 8 -28.39 -24.93 -28.61
N ARG A 9 -28.64 -24.34 -27.44
CA ARG A 9 -28.16 -22.99 -27.11
C ARG A 9 -26.63 -23.05 -27.10
N GLY A 10 -26.01 -22.49 -28.13
CA GLY A 10 -24.58 -22.23 -28.13
C GLY A 10 -24.26 -21.33 -26.95
N GLY A 11 -23.59 -21.88 -25.95
CA GLY A 11 -23.03 -21.08 -24.87
C GLY A 11 -22.04 -20.11 -25.50
N ALA A 12 -22.34 -18.82 -25.41
CA ALA A 12 -21.38 -17.78 -25.73
C ALA A 12 -20.15 -18.02 -24.85
N SER A 13 -19.05 -18.45 -25.46
CA SER A 13 -17.75 -18.42 -24.81
C SER A 13 -17.53 -16.97 -24.40
N ALA A 14 -17.50 -16.70 -23.09
CA ALA A 14 -17.10 -15.39 -22.59
C ALA A 14 -15.74 -15.09 -23.24
N ALA A 15 -15.70 -14.06 -24.09
CA ALA A 15 -14.49 -13.66 -24.78
C ALA A 15 -13.43 -13.43 -23.70
N ALA A 16 -12.27 -14.08 -23.84
CA ALA A 16 -11.15 -13.82 -22.95
C ALA A 16 -10.91 -12.30 -22.93
N PRO A 17 -10.72 -11.68 -21.75
CA PRO A 17 -10.54 -10.25 -21.66
C PRO A 17 -9.41 -9.83 -22.60
N LEU A 18 -9.68 -8.78 -23.39
CA LEU A 18 -8.69 -8.26 -24.33
C LEU A 18 -7.40 -7.91 -23.56
N PRO A 19 -6.23 -8.30 -24.08
CA PRO A 19 -4.97 -8.03 -23.40
C PRO A 19 -4.73 -6.53 -23.27
N TYR A 20 -4.16 -6.10 -22.14
CA TYR A 20 -3.93 -4.68 -21.86
C TYR A 20 -2.73 -4.17 -22.66
N ASP A 21 -2.85 -3.03 -23.32
CA ASP A 21 -1.69 -2.40 -23.97
C ASP A 21 -0.79 -1.69 -22.96
N HIS A 22 -1.38 -1.01 -21.98
CA HIS A 22 -0.67 -0.23 -20.97
C HIS A 22 -1.16 -0.55 -19.56
N VAL A 23 -0.23 -0.70 -18.62
CA VAL A 23 -0.54 -0.82 -17.19
C VAL A 23 0.05 0.38 -16.43
N LEU A 24 -0.81 1.18 -15.81
CA LEU A 24 -0.42 2.33 -15.00
C LEU A 24 -0.61 1.98 -13.51
N PHE A 25 0.45 2.11 -12.74
CA PHE A 25 0.52 1.67 -11.36
C PHE A 25 0.88 2.83 -10.42
N ASP A 26 -0.09 3.32 -9.66
CA ASP A 26 0.17 4.25 -8.56
C ASP A 26 0.72 3.48 -7.35
N ALA A 27 2.02 3.58 -7.13
CA ALA A 27 2.70 2.84 -6.08
C ALA A 27 2.50 3.46 -4.68
N ASN A 28 2.04 4.71 -4.57
CA ASN A 28 2.00 5.41 -3.27
C ASN A 28 1.12 4.69 -2.25
N GLY A 29 -0.05 4.22 -2.68
CA GLY A 29 -0.96 3.46 -1.82
C GLY A 29 -0.31 2.20 -1.25
N ILE A 30 0.40 1.46 -2.08
CA ILE A 30 1.06 0.21 -1.70
C ILE A 30 2.29 0.48 -0.83
N VAL A 31 3.10 1.50 -1.16
CA VAL A 31 4.23 1.95 -0.34
C VAL A 31 3.76 2.28 1.08
N HIS A 32 2.69 3.06 1.21
CA HIS A 32 2.13 3.42 2.53
C HIS A 32 1.66 2.19 3.33
N GLN A 33 1.01 1.22 2.68
CA GLN A 33 0.57 0.00 3.36
C GLN A 33 1.75 -0.91 3.73
N ALA A 34 2.76 -1.01 2.86
CA ALA A 34 3.95 -1.81 3.10
C ALA A 34 4.75 -1.26 4.28
N CYS A 35 4.98 0.06 4.37
CA CYS A 35 5.63 0.69 5.52
C CYS A 35 4.93 0.40 6.86
N ARG A 36 3.59 0.28 6.86
CA ARG A 36 2.80 -0.03 8.07
C ARG A 36 2.88 -1.49 8.50
N ARG A 37 3.23 -2.40 7.60
CA ARG A 37 3.23 -3.87 7.82
C ARG A 37 4.64 -4.43 7.96
N SER A 38 5.64 -3.67 7.54
CA SER A 38 7.04 -4.05 7.48
C SER A 38 7.86 -3.44 8.61
N GLY A 39 8.78 -4.25 9.14
CA GLY A 39 9.73 -3.84 10.18
C GLY A 39 10.99 -3.16 9.65
N ASP A 40 11.28 -3.34 8.36
CA ASP A 40 12.47 -2.81 7.71
C ASP A 40 12.20 -2.41 6.24
N GLU A 41 13.06 -1.57 5.67
CA GLU A 41 12.93 -1.07 4.29
C GLU A 41 13.03 -2.18 3.23
N ARG A 42 13.82 -3.24 3.48
CA ARG A 42 13.98 -4.36 2.53
C ARG A 42 12.69 -5.16 2.42
N GLN A 43 11.96 -5.31 3.52
CA GLN A 43 10.64 -5.94 3.54
C GLN A 43 9.64 -5.07 2.78
N VAL A 44 9.67 -3.75 2.95
CA VAL A 44 8.83 -2.82 2.18
C VAL A 44 9.03 -3.01 0.67
N VAL A 45 10.29 -3.00 0.21
CA VAL A 45 10.62 -3.21 -1.21
C VAL A 45 10.11 -4.57 -1.71
N ARG A 46 10.33 -5.64 -0.95
CA ARG A 46 9.83 -6.99 -1.31
C ARG A 46 8.31 -7.05 -1.42
N GLU A 47 7.59 -6.39 -0.52
CA GLU A 47 6.11 -6.34 -0.57
C GLU A 47 5.63 -5.59 -1.82
N ILE A 48 6.27 -4.46 -2.17
CA ILE A 48 5.95 -3.69 -3.38
C ILE A 48 6.20 -4.51 -4.65
N VAL A 49 7.37 -5.14 -4.76
CA VAL A 49 7.73 -5.99 -5.92
C VAL A 49 6.76 -7.16 -6.08
N ARG A 50 6.39 -7.83 -4.98
CA ARG A 50 5.41 -8.92 -5.02
C ARG A 50 4.05 -8.47 -5.52
N GLU A 51 3.60 -7.28 -5.12
CA GLU A 51 2.33 -6.74 -5.57
C GLU A 51 2.39 -6.35 -7.06
N LEU A 52 3.51 -5.76 -7.51
CA LEU A 52 3.75 -5.49 -8.93
C LEU A 52 3.71 -6.78 -9.76
N ASP A 53 4.43 -7.84 -9.36
CA ASP A 53 4.41 -9.13 -10.04
C ASP A 53 3.01 -9.77 -10.02
N SER A 54 2.25 -9.60 -8.93
CA SER A 54 0.87 -10.06 -8.83
C SER A 54 -0.05 -9.35 -9.82
N VAL A 55 0.07 -8.02 -9.93
CA VAL A 55 -0.74 -7.21 -10.85
C VAL A 55 -0.38 -7.52 -12.30
N LEU A 56 0.90 -7.57 -12.65
CA LEU A 56 1.35 -7.79 -14.03
C LEU A 56 1.11 -9.22 -14.52
N ARG A 57 1.02 -10.21 -13.62
CA ARG A 57 0.55 -11.55 -13.97
C ARG A 57 -0.95 -11.60 -14.24
N ARG A 58 -1.76 -10.85 -13.48
CA ARG A 58 -3.22 -10.78 -13.67
C ARG A 58 -3.61 -9.92 -14.88
N HIS A 59 -2.81 -8.90 -15.15
CA HIS A 59 -3.05 -7.89 -16.18
C HIS A 59 -1.76 -7.73 -17.01
N PRO A 60 -1.44 -8.69 -17.89
CA PRO A 60 -0.21 -8.65 -18.67
C PRO A 60 -0.25 -7.47 -19.68
N PRO A 61 0.69 -6.51 -19.59
CA PRO A 61 0.84 -5.41 -20.56
C PRO A 61 1.44 -5.90 -21.88
N ARG A 62 1.01 -5.33 -23.01
CA ARG A 62 1.60 -5.58 -24.33
C ARG A 62 2.64 -4.56 -24.73
N LEU A 63 2.50 -3.32 -24.28
CA LEU A 63 3.34 -2.19 -24.69
C LEU A 63 4.14 -1.65 -23.51
N THR A 64 3.47 -1.04 -22.52
CA THR A 64 4.19 -0.32 -21.45
C THR A 64 3.65 -0.58 -20.05
N VAL A 65 4.56 -0.49 -19.08
CA VAL A 65 4.26 -0.41 -17.65
C VAL A 65 4.74 0.94 -17.13
N PHE A 66 3.85 1.70 -16.51
CA PHE A 66 4.19 2.96 -15.87
C PHE A 66 4.03 2.82 -14.36
N ILE A 67 5.12 2.98 -13.60
CA ILE A 67 5.09 2.95 -12.13
C ILE A 67 5.25 4.38 -11.62
N ALA A 68 4.18 4.93 -11.06
CA ALA A 68 4.15 6.28 -10.52
C ALA A 68 4.50 6.27 -9.03
N LEU A 69 5.49 7.09 -8.67
CA LEU A 69 5.80 7.47 -7.29
C LEU A 69 5.55 8.97 -7.14
N ASP A 70 5.06 9.41 -5.99
CA ASP A 70 4.92 10.85 -5.72
C ASP A 70 6.27 11.57 -5.85
N GLY A 71 6.30 12.58 -6.72
CA GLY A 71 7.34 13.60 -6.80
C GLY A 71 7.02 14.82 -5.92
N PRO A 72 7.90 15.83 -5.88
CA PRO A 72 7.60 17.08 -5.17
C PRO A 72 6.29 17.66 -5.71
N GLY A 73 5.30 17.85 -4.82
CA GLY A 73 3.99 18.37 -5.18
C GLY A 73 4.00 19.89 -5.39
N PRO A 74 2.99 20.46 -6.07
CA PRO A 74 2.82 21.91 -6.20
C PRO A 74 2.59 22.58 -4.84
N ASP A 75 2.89 23.87 -4.70
CA ASP A 75 2.91 24.60 -3.42
C ASP A 75 1.61 24.47 -2.60
N ALA A 76 0.45 24.51 -3.25
CA ALA A 76 -0.84 24.28 -2.59
C ALA A 76 -0.95 22.89 -1.93
N LYS A 77 -0.36 21.86 -2.55
CA LYS A 77 -0.28 20.50 -2.01
C LYS A 77 0.75 20.41 -0.90
N LEU A 78 1.80 21.23 -0.91
CA LEU A 78 2.81 21.30 0.16
C LEU A 78 2.23 21.85 1.46
N PHE A 79 1.39 22.89 1.42
CA PHE A 79 0.72 23.40 2.62
C PHE A 79 -0.20 22.35 3.24
N GLU A 80 -1.00 21.67 2.42
CA GLU A 80 -1.88 20.59 2.86
C GLU A 80 -1.07 19.39 3.41
N GLN A 81 0.03 19.01 2.75
CA GLN A 81 0.96 17.99 3.24
C GLN A 81 1.60 18.39 4.57
N ARG A 82 2.04 19.64 4.72
CA ARG A 82 2.65 20.16 5.96
C ARG A 82 1.65 20.17 7.10
N LYS A 83 0.43 20.65 6.87
CA LYS A 83 -0.67 20.62 7.83
C LYS A 83 -0.95 19.18 8.28
N ARG A 84 -1.14 18.26 7.33
CA ARG A 84 -1.35 16.83 7.63
C ARG A 84 -0.21 16.20 8.43
N ARG A 85 1.05 16.58 8.16
CA ARG A 85 2.20 16.09 8.93
C ARG A 85 2.17 16.60 10.37
N ILE A 86 1.94 17.90 10.56
CA ILE A 86 1.83 18.50 11.89
C ILE A 86 0.70 17.85 12.68
N ASP A 87 -0.47 17.67 12.06
CA ASP A 87 -1.62 17.03 12.69
C ASP A 87 -1.33 15.58 13.12
N ARG A 88 -0.59 14.83 12.28
CA ARG A 88 -0.18 13.45 12.61
C ARG A 88 0.78 13.40 13.79
N VAL A 89 1.77 14.28 13.84
CA VAL A 89 2.73 14.35 14.97
C VAL A 89 2.00 14.75 16.25
N SER A 90 1.17 15.78 16.19
CA SER A 90 0.37 16.24 17.34
C SER A 90 -0.60 15.18 17.83
N LYS A 91 -1.25 14.44 16.92
CA LYS A 91 -2.11 13.31 17.27
C LYS A 91 -1.31 12.17 17.89
N ALA A 92 -0.15 11.81 17.31
CA ALA A 92 0.69 10.75 17.84
C ALA A 92 1.19 11.07 19.26
N ARG A 93 1.56 12.33 19.53
CA ARG A 93 1.93 12.80 20.88
C ARG A 93 0.76 12.66 21.85
N ARG A 94 -0.43 13.13 21.51
CA ARG A 94 -1.63 12.97 22.35
C ARG A 94 -2.00 11.51 22.56
N ASP A 95 -1.92 10.68 21.52
CA ASP A 95 -2.18 9.24 21.63
C ASP A 95 -1.12 8.50 22.46
N ALA A 96 0.11 9.03 22.57
CA ALA A 96 1.14 8.51 23.46
C ALA A 96 0.89 8.94 24.91
N GLU A 97 0.54 10.21 25.14
CA GLU A 97 0.21 10.76 26.45
C GLU A 97 -1.05 10.09 27.05
N ALA A 98 -2.10 9.90 26.24
CA ALA A 98 -3.31 9.17 26.59
C ALA A 98 -3.08 7.70 27.00
N ARG A 99 -1.89 7.14 26.76
CA ARG A 99 -1.52 5.78 27.22
C ARG A 99 -0.92 5.78 28.63
N ILE A 100 -0.47 6.93 29.13
CA ILE A 100 0.09 7.08 30.47
C ILE A 100 -1.07 7.24 31.44
N VAL A 101 -1.30 6.23 32.28
CA VAL A 101 -2.37 6.28 33.29
C VAL A 101 -2.11 7.46 34.23
N GLY A 102 -3.12 8.31 34.41
CA GLY A 102 -3.04 9.51 35.25
C GLY A 102 -2.43 10.74 34.56
N SER A 103 -2.20 10.72 33.25
CA SER A 103 -1.92 11.94 32.49
C SER A 103 -3.20 12.74 32.23
N ASP A 104 -3.08 14.06 32.03
CA ASP A 104 -4.19 14.94 31.66
C ASP A 104 -4.99 14.39 30.47
N GLU A 105 -4.33 13.91 29.42
CA GLU A 105 -4.99 13.39 28.23
C GLU A 105 -5.66 12.02 28.49
N TYR A 106 -5.11 11.20 29.38
CA TYR A 106 -5.74 9.94 29.81
C TYR A 106 -7.04 10.22 30.56
N GLU A 107 -7.02 11.14 31.52
CA GLU A 107 -8.18 11.52 32.33
C GLU A 107 -9.26 12.17 31.48
N ARG A 108 -8.90 13.15 30.63
CA ARG A 108 -9.85 13.78 29.69
C ARG A 108 -10.55 12.77 28.78
N ARG A 109 -9.82 11.79 28.22
CA ARG A 109 -10.43 10.77 27.34
C ARG A 109 -11.33 9.81 28.12
N ARG A 110 -10.98 9.49 29.37
CA ARG A 110 -11.80 8.65 30.25
C ARG A 110 -13.12 9.34 30.59
N GLU A 111 -13.06 10.60 31.01
CA GLU A 111 -14.26 11.40 31.32
C GLU A 111 -15.18 11.56 30.10
N MET A 112 -14.62 11.81 28.90
CA MET A 112 -15.42 11.85 27.68
C MET A 112 -16.10 10.52 27.37
N ALA A 113 -15.41 9.38 27.55
CA ALA A 113 -16.00 8.07 27.35
C ALA A 113 -17.15 7.82 28.36
N GLU A 114 -16.98 8.21 29.61
CA GLU A 114 -18.00 8.11 30.65
C GLU A 114 -19.23 8.98 30.34
N ARG A 115 -19.00 10.25 29.93
CA ARG A 115 -20.08 11.15 29.51
C ARG A 115 -20.86 10.63 28.29
N GLU A 116 -20.17 9.98 27.36
CA GLU A 116 -20.78 9.36 26.18
C GLU A 116 -21.33 7.95 26.45
N GLY A 117 -21.22 7.43 27.67
CA GLY A 117 -21.64 6.06 28.02
C GLY A 117 -20.88 4.97 27.25
N ARG A 118 -19.68 5.27 26.73
CA ARG A 118 -18.85 4.33 25.98
C ARG A 118 -17.96 3.51 26.92
N PRO A 119 -17.78 2.21 26.67
CA PRO A 119 -16.86 1.39 27.45
C PRO A 119 -15.41 1.88 27.33
N TRP A 120 -14.76 2.14 28.46
CA TRP A 120 -13.34 2.50 28.52
C TRP A 120 -12.46 1.25 28.34
N PRO A 121 -11.51 1.26 27.39
CA PRO A 121 -10.65 0.10 27.17
C PRO A 121 -9.72 -0.16 28.38
N PRO A 122 -9.40 -1.43 28.67
CA PRO A 122 -8.46 -1.75 29.74
C PRO A 122 -7.06 -1.19 29.43
N PRO A 123 -6.24 -0.92 30.47
CA PRO A 123 -4.88 -0.43 30.30
C PRO A 123 -4.05 -1.36 29.42
N PRO A 124 -3.00 -0.84 28.76
CA PRO A 124 -2.24 -1.56 27.73
C PRO A 124 -1.42 -2.73 28.30
N SER A 125 -2.08 -3.84 28.64
CA SER A 125 -1.46 -5.09 29.10
C SER A 125 -1.71 -6.28 28.14
N SER A 126 -2.43 -6.07 27.04
CA SER A 126 -2.69 -7.15 26.09
C SER A 126 -1.44 -7.43 25.24
N LYS A 127 -0.75 -8.53 25.55
CA LYS A 127 0.41 -9.10 24.83
C LYS A 127 0.27 -9.09 23.28
N LYS A 128 -0.96 -9.09 22.76
CA LYS A 128 -1.31 -9.01 21.33
C LYS A 128 -1.03 -7.64 20.70
N LYS A 129 -1.23 -6.53 21.43
CA LYS A 129 -0.92 -5.16 20.98
C LYS A 129 0.59 -4.91 21.01
N GLN A 130 1.26 -5.40 22.06
CA GLN A 130 2.71 -5.35 22.21
C GLN A 130 3.43 -6.09 21.06
N LYS A 131 2.93 -7.25 20.61
CA LYS A 131 3.49 -7.99 19.45
C LYS A 131 3.39 -7.21 18.14
N ARG A 132 2.35 -6.39 17.97
CA ARG A 132 2.12 -5.57 16.77
C ARG A 132 2.99 -4.31 16.79
N GLU A 133 3.23 -3.73 17.97
CA GLU A 133 4.16 -2.61 18.18
C GLU A 133 5.63 -3.04 18.07
N ARG A 134 5.98 -4.26 18.52
CA ARG A 134 7.32 -4.85 18.40
C ARG A 134 7.79 -5.13 16.97
N ARG A 135 6.89 -5.16 16.00
CA ARG A 135 7.26 -5.49 14.60
C ARG A 135 8.07 -4.40 13.92
N GLY A 136 8.22 -3.22 14.52
CA GLY A 136 8.75 -2.05 13.84
C GLY A 136 7.77 -1.61 12.77
N THR A 137 7.50 -0.32 12.68
CA THR A 137 6.85 0.24 11.50
C THR A 137 7.83 1.19 10.89
N VAL A 138 8.10 1.05 9.59
CA VAL A 138 8.85 2.08 8.87
C VAL A 138 8.05 3.38 8.98
N ASP A 139 8.70 4.44 9.47
CA ASP A 139 8.03 5.71 9.70
C ASP A 139 7.40 6.21 8.40
N SER A 140 6.07 6.35 8.41
CA SER A 140 5.31 6.83 7.25
C SER A 140 5.71 8.23 6.78
N LEU A 141 6.40 9.01 7.62
CA LEU A 141 6.99 10.31 7.24
C LEU A 141 8.10 10.16 6.20
N GLN A 142 8.71 8.98 6.08
CA GLN A 142 9.72 8.69 5.06
C GLN A 142 9.12 8.51 3.66
N VAL A 143 7.80 8.32 3.53
CA VAL A 143 7.11 8.23 2.23
C VAL A 143 6.89 9.64 1.68
N THR A 144 7.98 10.28 1.31
CA THR A 144 8.05 11.67 0.80
C THR A 144 9.21 11.79 -0.19
N PRO A 145 9.03 12.48 -1.32
CA PRO A 145 10.11 12.79 -2.24
C PRO A 145 11.31 13.42 -1.52
N GLY A 146 12.52 13.05 -1.92
CA GLY A 146 13.76 13.59 -1.37
C GLY A 146 14.28 12.90 -0.10
N THR A 147 13.53 11.95 0.48
CA THR A 147 14.06 11.11 1.58
C THR A 147 15.02 10.04 1.04
N ALA A 148 15.98 9.64 1.87
CA ALA A 148 16.91 8.57 1.53
C ALA A 148 16.19 7.23 1.24
N PHE A 149 15.08 6.97 1.94
CA PHE A 149 14.22 5.82 1.69
C PHE A 149 13.61 5.87 0.28
N MET A 150 12.97 6.98 -0.11
CA MET A 150 12.36 7.09 -1.45
C MET A 150 13.39 7.00 -2.58
N LEU A 151 14.62 7.50 -2.36
CA LEU A 151 15.73 7.33 -3.31
C LEU A 151 16.15 5.87 -3.46
N ARG A 152 16.26 5.13 -2.34
CA ARG A 152 16.55 3.69 -2.38
C ARG A 152 15.42 2.89 -3.03
N LEU A 153 14.18 3.22 -2.73
CA LEU A 153 13.00 2.59 -3.33
C LEU A 153 12.98 2.82 -4.85
N ARG A 154 13.24 4.04 -5.31
CA ARG A 154 13.35 4.36 -6.75
C ARG A 154 14.39 3.47 -7.43
N ARG A 155 15.60 3.40 -6.87
CA ARG A 155 16.68 2.54 -7.42
C ARG A 155 16.30 1.06 -7.43
N ALA A 156 15.62 0.58 -6.40
CA ALA A 156 15.15 -0.80 -6.34
C ALA A 156 14.11 -1.11 -7.43
N LEU A 157 13.20 -0.16 -7.71
CA LEU A 157 12.20 -0.31 -8.77
C LEU A 157 12.80 -0.18 -10.18
N GLU A 158 13.81 0.68 -10.37
CA GLU A 158 14.60 0.72 -11.61
C GLU A 158 15.31 -0.61 -11.86
N TRP A 159 15.95 -1.17 -10.83
CA TRP A 159 16.59 -2.48 -10.92
C TRP A 159 15.57 -3.59 -11.22
N TYR A 160 14.41 -3.55 -10.55
CA TYR A 160 13.32 -4.47 -10.83
C TYR A 160 12.88 -4.39 -12.30
N ALA A 161 12.63 -3.19 -12.82
CA ALA A 161 12.26 -3.01 -14.23
C ALA A 161 13.34 -3.56 -15.18
N ALA A 162 14.61 -3.24 -14.92
CA ALA A 162 15.73 -3.74 -15.73
C ALA A 162 15.84 -5.28 -15.70
N SER A 163 15.68 -5.90 -14.52
CA SER A 163 15.70 -7.36 -14.37
C SER A 163 14.57 -8.04 -15.16
N ARG A 164 13.41 -7.38 -15.26
CA ARG A 164 12.23 -7.91 -15.93
C ARG A 164 12.31 -7.77 -17.46
N LEU A 165 12.87 -6.66 -17.94
CA LEU A 165 13.12 -6.40 -19.36
C LEU A 165 14.30 -7.21 -19.94
N GLY A 166 15.29 -7.54 -19.12
CA GLY A 166 16.49 -8.29 -19.54
C GLY A 166 16.28 -9.77 -19.85
N GLY A 167 15.07 -10.31 -19.66
CA GLY A 167 14.71 -11.66 -20.09
C GLY A 167 15.40 -12.82 -19.35
N GLY A 168 15.96 -12.58 -18.16
CA GLY A 168 16.53 -13.66 -17.33
C GLY A 168 15.47 -14.66 -16.86
N ASP A 169 15.90 -15.85 -16.42
CA ASP A 169 15.10 -17.02 -16.00
C ASP A 169 14.07 -16.72 -14.87
N GLU A 170 14.17 -15.54 -14.24
CA GLU A 170 13.23 -15.06 -13.22
C GLU A 170 12.10 -14.16 -13.76
N SER A 171 12.08 -13.80 -15.05
CA SER A 171 11.04 -12.93 -15.64
C SER A 171 9.70 -13.65 -15.78
N PRO A 172 8.62 -13.23 -15.08
CA PRO A 172 7.31 -13.84 -15.19
C PRO A 172 6.72 -13.61 -16.58
N ALA A 173 5.88 -14.55 -17.05
CA ALA A 173 5.23 -14.52 -18.36
C ALA A 173 4.54 -13.19 -18.73
N GLY A 174 4.13 -12.38 -17.74
CA GLY A 174 3.49 -11.07 -17.95
C GLY A 174 4.42 -9.95 -18.46
N TRP A 175 5.72 -10.21 -18.63
CA TRP A 175 6.70 -9.22 -19.14
C TRP A 175 7.16 -9.49 -20.58
N ALA A 176 6.70 -10.59 -21.19
CA ALA A 176 7.05 -10.93 -22.56
C ALA A 176 6.55 -9.85 -23.54
N GLY A 177 7.48 -9.10 -24.14
CA GLY A 177 7.18 -8.10 -25.18
C GLY A 177 7.03 -6.64 -24.70
N VAL A 178 7.13 -6.38 -23.39
CA VAL A 178 7.13 -5.02 -22.84
C VAL A 178 8.44 -4.32 -23.23
N ARG A 179 8.36 -3.10 -23.78
CA ARG A 179 9.56 -2.29 -24.11
C ARG A 179 9.80 -1.24 -23.03
N GLY A 180 11.07 -1.02 -22.70
CA GLY A 180 11.53 -0.04 -21.70
C GLY A 180 11.43 1.40 -22.17
#